data_AF-A0A1I2CGW2-F1
#
_entry.id   AF-A0A1I2CGW2-F1
#
_cell.length_a   1.000
_cell.length_b   1.000
_cell.length_c   1.000
_cell.angle_alpha   90.00
_cell.angle_beta   90.00
_cell.angle_gamma   90.00
#
_symmetry.space_group_name_H-M   'P 1'
#
loop_
_entity.id
_entity.type
_entity.pdbx_description
1 polymer ?
#
loop_
_entity_poly.entity_id
_entity_poly.type
_entity_poly.pdbx_seq_one_letter_code
_entity_poly.pdbx_strand_id
1 'polypeptide(L)'
;MNLLSGLGVVHAVLHDDDDNKDEHQELNQLISDSKNAELTHSVVTIPKDLENLLGVTAPGSLHRKPQHLLHCYTTNQIDNAKLNSFCDMVQSCFAAAGVNP
;
A
#
# COMPACT_ATOMS: atom_id res chain seq x y z
N MET A 1 2.12 -7.87 -11.88
CA MET A 1 3.41 -8.43 -11.41
C MET A 1 4.12 -9.20 -12.52
N ASN A 2 3.42 -10.07 -13.26
CA ASN A 2 3.98 -10.88 -14.36
C ASN A 2 4.87 -10.13 -15.36
N LEU A 3 4.51 -8.90 -15.76
CA LEU A 3 5.36 -8.10 -16.65
C LEU A 3 6.70 -7.73 -16.00
N LEU A 4 6.69 -7.26 -14.74
CA LEU A 4 7.90 -6.94 -14.00
C LEU A 4 8.76 -8.19 -13.81
N SER A 5 8.13 -9.33 -13.53
CA SER A 5 8.82 -10.63 -13.44
C SER A 5 9.45 -11.04 -14.77
N GLY A 6 8.74 -10.88 -15.89
CA GLY A 6 9.27 -11.15 -17.23
C GLY A 6 10.44 -10.23 -17.63
N LEU A 7 10.54 -9.06 -17.01
CA LEU A 7 11.63 -8.11 -17.19
C LEU A 7 12.76 -8.26 -16.14
N GLY A 8 12.64 -9.21 -15.21
CA GLY A 8 13.63 -9.43 -14.15
C GLY A 8 13.66 -8.32 -13.09
N VAL A 9 12.57 -7.56 -12.93
CA VAL A 9 12.49 -6.42 -12.00
C VAL A 9 12.03 -6.88 -10.63
N VAL A 10 12.89 -6.70 -9.63
CA VAL A 10 12.57 -6.89 -8.21
C VAL A 10 11.61 -5.80 -7.75
N HIS A 11 10.52 -6.18 -7.11
CA HIS A 11 9.47 -5.25 -6.69
C HIS A 11 8.73 -5.71 -5.42
N ALA A 12 8.05 -4.76 -4.78
CA ALA A 12 7.06 -5.02 -3.75
C ALA A 12 5.73 -4.35 -4.17
N VAL A 13 4.62 -4.83 -3.61
CA VAL A 13 3.29 -4.29 -3.87
C VAL A 13 2.64 -3.89 -2.55
N LEU A 14 2.23 -2.64 -2.45
CA LEU A 14 1.41 -2.13 -1.36
C LEU A 14 0.12 -1.60 -1.98
N HIS A 15 -1.03 -2.08 -1.52
CA HIS A 15 -2.33 -1.64 -2.03
C HIS A 15 -3.41 -1.66 -0.94
N ASP A 16 -4.47 -0.90 -1.15
CA ASP A 16 -5.67 -0.94 -0.31
C ASP A 16 -6.36 -2.31 -0.46
N ASP A 17 -6.85 -2.89 0.63
CA ASP A 17 -7.67 -4.11 0.56
C ASP A 17 -9.15 -3.85 0.33
N ASP A 18 -9.60 -2.60 0.46
CA ASP A 18 -10.99 -2.14 0.33
C ASP A 18 -11.98 -2.97 1.20
N ASP A 19 -11.52 -3.48 2.35
CA ASP A 19 -12.23 -4.43 3.21
C ASP A 19 -12.68 -5.73 2.49
N ASN A 20 -12.01 -6.11 1.39
CA ASN A 20 -12.42 -7.21 0.51
C ASN A 20 -13.87 -7.08 0.00
N LYS A 21 -14.40 -5.86 -0.14
CA LYS A 21 -15.78 -5.65 -0.59
C LYS A 21 -15.94 -6.00 -2.07
N ASP A 22 -17.09 -6.55 -2.43
CA ASP A 22 -17.46 -6.85 -3.81
C ASP A 22 -16.37 -7.66 -4.55
N GLU A 23 -15.86 -7.16 -5.68
CA GLU A 23 -14.83 -7.80 -6.49
C GLU A 23 -13.43 -7.73 -5.87
N HIS A 24 -13.24 -6.94 -4.79
CA HIS A 24 -11.92 -6.73 -4.19
C HIS A 24 -11.36 -8.00 -3.55
N GLN A 25 -12.20 -8.93 -3.08
CA GLN A 25 -11.71 -10.22 -2.59
C GLN A 25 -11.00 -11.02 -3.70
N GLU A 26 -11.63 -11.14 -4.86
CA GLU A 26 -11.06 -11.86 -6.01
C GLU A 26 -9.82 -11.14 -6.54
N LEU A 27 -9.85 -9.80 -6.55
CA LEU A 27 -8.71 -8.99 -6.96
C LEU A 27 -7.52 -9.15 -6.02
N ASN A 28 -7.74 -9.10 -4.70
CA ASN A 28 -6.71 -9.28 -3.69
C ASN A 28 -6.08 -10.68 -3.79
N GLN A 29 -6.91 -11.70 -4.06
CA GLN A 29 -6.44 -13.05 -4.31
C GLN A 29 -5.60 -13.12 -5.59
N LEU A 30 -6.06 -12.54 -6.70
CA LEU A 30 -5.33 -12.50 -7.96
C LEU A 30 -3.97 -11.81 -7.82
N ILE A 31 -3.91 -10.70 -7.07
CA ILE A 31 -2.66 -10.00 -6.75
C ILE A 31 -1.73 -10.95 -5.98
N SER A 32 -2.24 -11.65 -4.96
CA SER A 32 -1.44 -12.60 -4.20
C SER A 32 -0.96 -13.79 -5.04
N ASP A 33 -1.80 -14.32 -5.92
CA ASP A 33 -1.47 -15.47 -6.78
C ASP A 33 -0.49 -15.10 -7.91
N SER A 34 -0.45 -13.82 -8.30
CA SER A 34 0.46 -13.31 -9.33
C SER A 34 1.87 -13.02 -8.82
N LYS A 35 2.18 -13.32 -7.56
CA LYS A 35 3.52 -13.15 -6.98
C LYS A 35 4.53 -14.04 -7.70
N ASN A 36 5.71 -13.50 -7.96
CA ASN A 36 6.86 -14.28 -8.37
C ASN A 36 7.75 -14.56 -7.15
N ALA A 37 8.09 -15.84 -6.92
CA ALA A 37 8.82 -16.26 -5.73
C ALA A 37 10.22 -15.63 -5.58
N GLU A 38 10.86 -15.24 -6.67
CA GLU A 38 12.22 -14.67 -6.67
C GLU A 38 12.22 -13.14 -6.79
N LEU A 39 11.21 -12.58 -7.47
CA LEU A 39 11.20 -11.16 -7.86
C LEU A 39 10.16 -10.32 -7.11
N THR A 40 9.16 -10.93 -6.49
CA THR A 40 8.18 -10.21 -5.65
C THR A 40 8.58 -10.34 -4.19
N HIS A 41 9.19 -9.29 -3.62
CA HIS A 41 9.65 -9.27 -2.24
C HIS A 41 8.52 -9.40 -1.24
N SER A 42 7.44 -8.65 -1.45
CA SER A 42 6.29 -8.65 -0.57
C SER A 42 5.05 -8.15 -1.30
N VAL A 43 3.90 -8.57 -0.79
CA VAL A 43 2.61 -7.94 -1.07
C VAL A 43 1.98 -7.65 0.27
N VAL A 44 1.77 -6.38 0.54
CA VAL A 44 1.22 -5.86 1.79
C VAL A 44 -0.08 -5.15 1.46
N THR A 45 -1.08 -5.34 2.31
CA THR A 45 -2.36 -4.66 2.18
C THR A 45 -2.51 -3.58 3.24
N ILE A 46 -3.11 -2.45 2.85
CA ILE A 46 -3.59 -1.43 3.76
C ILE A 46 -5.03 -1.78 4.12
N PRO A 47 -5.36 -1.97 5.41
CA PRO A 47 -6.72 -2.22 5.83
C PRO A 47 -7.63 -1.05 5.40
N LYS A 48 -8.69 -1.39 4.68
CA LYS A 48 -9.65 -0.48 4.07
C LYS A 48 -9.05 0.43 3.01
N ASP A 49 -8.42 1.54 3.42
CA ASP A 49 -7.78 2.48 2.49
C ASP A 49 -6.72 3.34 3.19
N LEU A 50 -5.84 3.95 2.39
CA LEU A 50 -4.79 4.86 2.84
C LEU A 50 -5.34 6.06 3.63
N GLU A 51 -6.49 6.62 3.24
CA GLU A 51 -7.08 7.76 3.93
C GLU A 51 -7.45 7.41 5.39
N ASN A 52 -8.01 6.23 5.62
CA ASN A 52 -8.33 5.72 6.96
C ASN A 52 -7.07 5.48 7.78
N LEU A 53 -6.03 4.88 7.18
CA LEU A 53 -4.74 4.68 7.84
C LEU A 53 -4.15 6.01 8.32
N LEU A 54 -4.16 7.03 7.45
CA LEU A 54 -3.66 8.36 7.76
C LEU A 54 -4.62 9.21 8.61
N GLY A 55 -5.86 8.75 8.79
CA GLY A 55 -6.90 9.50 9.52
C GLY A 55 -7.35 10.77 8.83
N VAL A 56 -7.25 10.82 7.50
CA VAL A 56 -7.65 11.97 6.70
C VAL A 56 -9.14 11.88 6.43
N THR A 57 -9.83 13.02 6.51
CA THR A 57 -11.24 13.10 6.16
C THR A 57 -11.45 12.81 4.67
N ALA A 58 -12.59 12.22 4.32
CA ALA A 58 -12.91 12.00 2.92
C ALA A 58 -12.96 13.35 2.17
N PRO A 59 -12.38 13.44 0.95
CA PRO A 59 -12.52 14.62 0.14
C PRO A 59 -13.99 14.80 -0.26
N GLY A 60 -14.43 16.05 -0.47
CA GLY A 60 -15.78 16.32 -0.97
C GLY A 60 -16.06 15.69 -2.36
N SER A 61 -15.05 15.26 -3.10
CA SER A 61 -15.21 14.47 -4.32
C SER A 61 -14.06 13.48 -4.50
N LEU A 62 -14.39 12.26 -4.95
CA LEU A 62 -13.44 11.13 -5.07
C LEU A 62 -12.23 11.43 -5.95
N HIS A 63 -12.41 12.13 -7.07
CA HIS A 63 -11.29 12.47 -7.97
C HIS A 63 -10.27 13.43 -7.33
N ARG A 64 -10.64 14.11 -6.23
CA ARG A 64 -9.74 15.00 -5.48
C ARG A 64 -8.93 14.27 -4.42
N LYS A 65 -9.12 12.96 -4.23
CA LYS A 65 -8.37 12.15 -3.24
C LYS A 65 -6.86 12.46 -3.24
N PRO A 66 -6.14 12.43 -4.39
CA PRO A 66 -4.70 12.70 -4.38
C PRO A 66 -4.36 14.13 -3.93
N GLN A 67 -5.10 15.12 -4.44
CA GLN A 67 -4.87 16.53 -4.11
C GLN A 67 -5.20 16.83 -2.64
N HIS A 68 -6.25 16.20 -2.10
CA HIS A 68 -6.68 16.38 -0.72
C HIS A 68 -5.68 15.78 0.26
N LEU A 69 -5.19 14.56 0.00
CA LEU A 69 -4.15 13.93 0.82
C LEU A 69 -2.88 14.80 0.90
N LEU A 70 -2.41 15.31 -0.25
CA LEU A 70 -1.25 16.20 -0.29
C LEU A 70 -1.51 17.51 0.46
N HIS A 71 -2.72 18.06 0.37
CA HIS A 71 -3.10 19.23 1.14
C HIS A 71 -3.06 18.96 2.65
N CYS A 72 -3.64 17.86 3.12
CA CYS A 72 -3.63 17.49 4.54
C CYS A 72 -2.21 17.25 5.05
N TYR A 73 -1.34 16.63 4.24
CA TYR A 73 0.08 16.45 4.57
C TYR A 73 0.80 17.80 4.69
N THR A 74 0.71 18.66 3.67
CA THR A 74 1.40 19.96 3.63
C THR A 74 0.91 20.97 4.67
N THR A 75 -0.33 20.82 5.14
CA THR A 75 -0.92 21.67 6.20
C THR A 75 -0.83 21.05 7.60
N ASN A 76 -0.07 19.96 7.78
CA ASN A 76 0.12 19.27 9.06
C ASN A 76 -1.19 18.78 9.71
N GLN A 77 -2.17 18.36 8.90
CA GLN A 77 -3.44 17.79 9.36
C GLN A 77 -3.38 16.26 9.56
N ILE A 78 -2.23 15.64 9.28
CA ILE A 78 -2.00 14.21 9.47
C ILE A 78 -1.14 14.04 10.71
N ASP A 79 -1.56 13.17 11.63
CA ASP A 79 -0.78 12.83 12.82
C ASP A 79 0.55 12.16 12.41
N ASN A 80 1.66 12.68 12.94
CA ASN A 80 3.00 12.14 12.70
C ASN A 80 3.10 10.66 13.10
N ALA A 81 2.37 10.21 14.12
CA ALA A 81 2.36 8.78 14.51
C ALA A 81 1.80 7.89 13.38
N LYS A 82 0.78 8.37 12.66
CA LYS A 82 0.19 7.66 11.52
C LYS A 82 1.08 7.71 10.29
N LEU A 83 1.73 8.85 10.04
CA LEU A 83 2.74 8.97 8.98
C LEU A 83 3.92 8.02 9.22
N ASN A 84 4.42 7.96 10.45
CA ASN A 84 5.49 7.02 10.81
C ASN A 84 5.04 5.58 10.61
N SER A 85 3.82 5.23 11.04
CA SER A 85 3.27 3.88 10.82
C SER A 85 3.18 3.53 9.33
N PHE A 86 2.80 4.48 8.46
CA PHE A 86 2.78 4.28 7.02
C PHE A 86 4.20 4.14 6.44
N CYS A 87 5.14 4.98 6.87
CA CYS A 87 6.56 4.88 6.48
C CYS A 87 7.15 3.52 6.88
N ASP A 88 6.89 3.05 8.10
CA ASP A 88 7.33 1.75 8.61
C ASP A 88 6.74 0.61 7.77
N MET A 89 5.47 0.73 7.36
CA MET A 89 4.82 -0.23 6.46
C MET A 89 5.51 -0.27 5.08
N VAL A 90 5.82 0.88 4.48
CA VAL A 90 6.55 0.96 3.21
C VAL A 90 7.95 0.36 3.35
N GLN A 91 8.66 0.64 4.45
CA GLN A 91 9.97 0.06 4.71
C GLN A 91 9.90 -1.46 4.90
N SER A 92 8.87 -1.96 5.58
CA SER A 92 8.65 -3.39 5.79
C SER A 92 8.47 -4.15 4.47
N CYS A 93 8.02 -3.48 3.40
CA CYS A 93 7.88 -4.09 2.08
C CYS A 93 9.23 -4.54 1.49
N PHE A 94 10.33 -3.91 1.92
CA PHE A 94 11.69 -4.19 1.43
C PHE A 94 12.63 -4.73 2.51
N ALA A 95 12.18 -4.80 3.76
CA ALA A 95 12.95 -5.41 4.84
C ALA A 95 13.13 -6.90 4.53
N ALA A 96 14.37 -7.32 4.31
CA ALA A 96 14.69 -8.69 3.96
C ALA A 96 14.16 -9.66 5.04
N ALA A 97 13.49 -10.72 4.60
CA ALA A 97 13.24 -11.88 5.45
C ALA A 97 14.59 -12.56 5.76
N GLY A 98 15.24 -12.13 6.85
CA GLY A 98 16.40 -12.79 7.44
C GLY A 98 17.76 -12.15 7.16
N VAL A 99 18.12 -11.13 7.96
CA VAL A 99 19.49 -10.97 8.47
C VAL A 99 19.37 -10.56 9.94
N ASN A 100 19.45 -11.53 10.85
CA ASN A 100 19.83 -11.24 12.23
C ASN A 100 21.35 -11.05 12.27
N PRO A 101 21.87 -10.07 13.04
CA PRO A 101 23.30 -10.03 13.38
C PRO A 101 23.72 -11.24 14.23
#